data_AF-A0A812SHR2-F1
#
_entry.id   AF-A0A812SHR2-F1
#
_cell.length_a   1.000
_cell.length_b   1.000
_cell.length_c   1.000
_cell.angle_alpha   90.00
_cell.angle_beta   90.00
_cell.angle_gamma   90.00
#
_symmetry.space_group_name_H-M   'P 1'
#
loop_
_entity.id
_entity.type
_entity.pdbx_description
1 polymer ?
#
loop_
_entity_poly.entity_id
_entity_poly.type
_entity_poly.pdbx_seq_one_letter_code
_entity_poly.pdbx_strand_id
1 'polypeptide(L)'
;MEMLRRYQVGVEGKNCVVLGRSAIVGMPMMLLMLKANGTVRLCHRFTKDTAKACSDADILVAAVGRANFVKGDWLKPGVVVLDVGINRVPDATRKRGYRLQGDVEFGSAAQKASLITPVPGGVGPMTVAMLLKNTVALAEVMLHQKFEMAAAWVSEHGSGLSTSAALELYAWYKQATCGDCQGSQPFSMQGAAKWDAWNQVRGYEKEVAQLAYVKALEQYAPEWTSGGALEETGASPDRGDGLSMGPAVSTLGCIGPGNPADVDETPAGQLCQKIADGAVEEACALLRQFPKLAIEVDKDGMLPLHWAADRGDVEMVNFLLDVPDVKAHISKQDEGGDTPLHYAVMSENETVAKLLVCSGADASIPNEAGETPAELAKAGGLALG
;
A
#
# COMPACT_ATOMS: atom_id res chain seq x y z
N MET A 1 -14.72 7.66 18.70
CA MET A 1 -14.99 7.19 17.33
C MET A 1 -15.09 5.67 17.22
N GLU A 2 -14.07 4.90 17.64
CA GLU A 2 -14.08 3.43 17.45
C GLU A 2 -15.31 2.72 18.06
N MET A 3 -15.78 3.15 19.23
CA MET A 3 -17.02 2.59 19.82
C MET A 3 -18.24 2.85 18.93
N LEU A 4 -18.40 4.06 18.40
CA LEU A 4 -19.51 4.37 17.48
C LEU A 4 -19.46 3.48 16.23
N ARG A 5 -18.26 3.29 15.67
CA ARG A 5 -18.04 2.42 14.50
C ARG A 5 -18.43 0.97 14.77
N ARG A 6 -17.98 0.38 15.89
CA ARG A 6 -18.28 -1.02 16.23
C ARG A 6 -19.75 -1.27 16.54
N TYR A 7 -20.44 -0.28 17.10
CA TYR A 7 -21.87 -0.33 17.37
C TYR A 7 -22.71 0.18 16.19
N GLN A 8 -22.10 0.41 15.02
CA GLN A 8 -22.79 0.81 13.79
C GLN A 8 -23.62 2.11 13.93
N VAL A 9 -23.15 3.03 14.77
CA VAL A 9 -23.76 4.35 14.95
C VAL A 9 -23.18 5.31 13.91
N GLY A 10 -23.93 5.56 12.83
CA GLY A 10 -23.59 6.60 11.86
C GLY A 10 -23.54 7.99 12.51
N VAL A 11 -22.57 8.82 12.10
CA VAL A 11 -22.35 10.19 12.61
C VAL A 11 -22.83 11.26 11.62
N GLU A 12 -22.86 10.93 10.34
CA GLU A 12 -23.25 11.83 9.25
C GLU A 12 -24.64 12.43 9.47
N GLY A 13 -24.72 13.76 9.34
CA GLY A 13 -25.96 14.53 9.48
C GLY A 13 -26.50 14.63 10.92
N LYS A 14 -25.88 13.97 11.91
CA LYS A 14 -26.35 13.98 13.30
C LYS A 14 -25.87 15.19 14.08
N ASN A 15 -26.70 15.65 15.02
CA ASN A 15 -26.33 16.65 16.01
C ASN A 15 -25.43 16.01 17.07
N CYS A 16 -24.15 16.35 17.03
CA CYS A 16 -23.12 15.84 17.93
C CYS A 16 -22.76 16.91 18.97
N VAL A 17 -22.91 16.59 20.25
CA VAL A 17 -22.60 17.51 21.34
C VAL A 17 -21.40 16.98 22.10
N VAL A 18 -20.36 17.82 22.24
CA VAL A 18 -19.15 17.48 22.98
C VAL A 18 -19.04 18.41 24.17
N LEU A 19 -19.10 17.86 25.39
CA LEU A 19 -18.95 18.62 26.61
C LEU A 19 -17.50 18.53 27.10
N GLY A 20 -16.84 19.67 27.16
CA GLY A 20 -15.43 19.78 27.53
C GLY A 20 -14.55 20.05 26.31
N ARG A 21 -13.54 20.92 26.47
CA ARG A 21 -12.65 21.40 25.41
C ARG A 21 -11.16 21.12 25.68
N SER A 22 -10.88 20.06 26.43
CA SER A 22 -9.49 19.66 26.70
C SER A 22 -8.75 19.34 25.40
N ALA A 23 -7.43 19.52 25.38
CA ALA A 23 -6.58 19.08 24.27
C ALA A 23 -6.56 17.56 24.06
N ILE A 24 -6.88 16.78 25.10
CA ILE A 24 -6.76 15.31 25.07
C ILE A 24 -8.03 14.62 24.57
N VAL A 25 -9.21 15.11 24.97
CA VAL A 25 -10.50 14.48 24.61
C VAL A 25 -11.39 15.42 23.81
N GLY A 26 -11.84 16.52 24.43
CA GLY A 26 -12.87 17.40 23.87
C GLY A 26 -12.59 17.94 22.46
N MET A 27 -11.47 18.66 22.28
CA MET A 27 -11.16 19.26 20.97
C MET A 27 -10.88 18.20 19.88
N PRO A 28 -10.08 17.15 20.12
CA PRO A 28 -9.91 16.08 19.14
C PRO A 28 -11.23 15.40 18.78
N MET A 29 -12.09 15.12 19.75
CA MET A 29 -13.37 14.45 19.49
C MET A 29 -14.30 15.30 18.63
N MET A 30 -14.36 16.61 18.87
CA MET A 30 -15.10 17.55 18.02
C MET A 30 -14.60 17.49 16.57
N LEU A 31 -13.28 17.55 16.34
CA LEU A 31 -12.70 17.48 14.99
C LEU A 31 -12.98 16.13 14.31
N LEU A 32 -12.88 15.02 15.05
CA LEU A 32 -13.16 13.69 14.51
C LEU A 32 -14.64 13.50 14.14
N MET A 33 -15.57 14.06 14.92
CA MET A 33 -17.00 14.03 14.59
C MET A 33 -17.32 14.92 13.38
N LEU A 34 -16.67 16.08 13.27
CA LEU A 34 -16.81 16.96 12.10
C LEU A 34 -16.29 16.28 10.82
N LYS A 35 -15.13 15.60 10.91
CA LYS A 35 -14.57 14.80 9.81
C LYS A 35 -15.48 13.64 9.41
N ALA A 36 -16.34 13.17 10.32
CA ALA A 36 -17.35 12.14 10.07
C ALA A 36 -18.73 12.72 9.67
N ASN A 37 -18.75 13.96 9.14
CA ASN A 37 -19.94 14.67 8.66
C ASN A 37 -21.01 14.95 9.73
N GLY A 38 -20.65 14.97 11.01
CA GLY A 38 -21.55 15.38 12.10
C GLY A 38 -21.69 16.90 12.20
N THR A 39 -22.87 17.40 12.57
CA THR A 39 -23.04 18.80 12.99
C THR A 39 -22.65 18.92 14.45
N VAL A 40 -21.49 19.52 14.72
CA VAL A 40 -20.87 19.46 16.05
C VAL A 40 -21.05 20.77 16.84
N ARG A 41 -21.53 20.65 18.08
CA ARG A 41 -21.54 21.73 19.09
C ARG A 41 -20.63 21.38 20.26
N LEU A 42 -19.56 22.17 20.42
CA LEU A 42 -18.64 22.08 21.56
C LEU A 42 -19.11 22.98 22.72
N CYS A 43 -19.28 22.41 23.90
CA CYS A 43 -19.63 23.13 25.12
C CYS A 43 -18.47 23.13 26.13
N HIS A 44 -18.42 24.14 26.99
CA HIS A 44 -17.40 24.30 28.01
C HIS A 44 -17.96 25.07 29.22
N ARG A 45 -17.13 25.31 30.24
CA ARG A 45 -17.54 25.96 31.50
C ARG A 45 -18.16 27.36 31.40
N PHE A 46 -18.12 28.00 30.22
CA PHE A 46 -18.71 29.33 29.98
C PHE A 46 -19.95 29.25 29.07
N THR A 47 -20.35 28.05 28.64
CA THR A 47 -21.60 27.82 27.91
C THR A 47 -22.76 28.04 28.87
N LYS A 48 -23.62 29.04 28.57
CA LYS A 48 -24.68 29.51 29.47
C LYS A 48 -25.74 28.45 29.78
N ASP A 49 -26.15 27.66 28.77
CA ASP A 49 -27.20 26.66 28.92
C ASP A 49 -26.75 25.33 28.31
N THR A 50 -26.00 24.57 29.12
CA THR A 50 -25.48 23.27 28.69
C THR A 50 -26.58 22.22 28.58
N ALA A 51 -27.65 22.34 29.38
CA ALA A 51 -28.78 21.42 29.34
C ALA A 51 -29.53 21.54 28.00
N LYS A 52 -29.84 22.77 27.57
CA LYS A 52 -30.43 23.02 26.25
C LYS A 52 -29.53 22.54 25.12
N ALA A 53 -28.22 22.74 25.24
CA ALA A 53 -27.26 22.23 24.26
C ALA A 53 -27.21 20.69 24.20
N CYS A 54 -27.64 19.97 25.24
CA CYS A 54 -27.72 18.51 25.22
C CYS A 54 -29.08 17.97 24.74
N SER A 55 -30.13 18.80 24.81
CA SER A 55 -31.51 18.38 24.52
C SER A 55 -31.79 18.09 23.04
N ASP A 56 -30.93 18.55 22.13
CA ASP A 56 -31.01 18.31 20.69
C ASP A 56 -29.98 17.28 20.20
N ALA A 57 -29.16 16.72 21.10
CA ALA A 57 -28.08 15.79 20.76
C ALA A 57 -28.62 14.44 20.28
N ASP A 58 -28.16 14.00 19.11
CA ASP A 58 -28.27 12.60 18.68
C ASP A 58 -27.10 11.77 19.22
N ILE A 59 -25.92 12.40 19.37
CA ILE A 59 -24.74 11.83 19.99
C ILE A 59 -24.17 12.82 21.00
N LEU A 60 -23.99 12.39 22.25
CA LEU A 60 -23.38 13.17 23.32
C LEU A 60 -22.05 12.55 23.76
N VAL A 61 -21.00 13.37 23.83
CA VAL A 61 -19.72 13.01 24.45
C VAL A 61 -19.52 13.85 25.70
N ALA A 62 -19.49 13.21 26.87
CA ALA A 62 -19.26 13.87 28.15
C ALA A 62 -17.79 13.70 28.59
N ALA A 63 -17.03 14.80 28.58
CA ALA A 63 -15.62 14.85 28.97
C ALA A 63 -15.34 16.12 29.81
N VAL A 64 -16.15 16.32 30.84
CA VAL A 64 -16.18 17.49 31.73
C VAL A 64 -15.27 17.30 32.94
N GLY A 65 -15.09 16.06 33.42
CA GLY A 65 -14.34 15.74 34.64
C GLY A 65 -15.09 16.13 35.92
N ARG A 66 -16.41 15.93 35.95
CA ARG A 66 -17.30 16.22 37.08
C ARG A 66 -18.36 15.13 37.21
N ALA A 67 -18.31 14.39 38.31
CA ALA A 67 -19.23 13.28 38.58
C ALA A 67 -20.71 13.71 38.47
N ASN A 68 -21.51 12.93 37.73
CA ASN A 68 -22.97 13.13 37.58
C ASN A 68 -23.37 14.56 37.15
N PHE A 69 -22.52 15.24 36.38
CA PHE A 69 -22.79 16.58 35.85
C PHE A 69 -23.94 16.58 34.85
N VAL A 70 -23.94 15.63 33.91
CA VAL A 70 -25.01 15.47 32.92
C VAL A 70 -26.16 14.69 33.54
N LYS A 71 -27.36 15.26 33.50
CA LYS A 71 -28.59 14.67 34.03
C LYS A 71 -29.42 14.03 32.92
N GLY A 72 -30.13 12.94 33.23
CA GLY A 72 -30.96 12.23 32.25
C GLY A 72 -32.11 13.06 31.69
N ASP A 73 -32.64 14.03 32.44
CA ASP A 73 -33.70 14.94 31.99
C ASP A 73 -33.22 15.96 30.94
N TRP A 74 -31.91 16.14 30.77
CA TRP A 74 -31.34 16.97 29.71
C TRP A 74 -31.34 16.27 28.35
N LEU A 75 -31.53 14.95 28.32
CA LEU A 75 -31.24 14.11 27.17
C LEU A 75 -32.48 13.86 26.30
N LYS A 76 -32.28 13.97 24.98
CA LYS A 76 -33.23 13.53 23.96
C LYS A 76 -33.46 12.01 24.06
N PRO A 77 -34.71 11.52 23.99
CA PRO A 77 -34.97 10.08 23.82
C PRO A 77 -34.26 9.53 22.58
N GLY A 78 -33.55 8.40 22.73
CA GLY A 78 -32.78 7.76 21.67
C GLY A 78 -31.34 8.25 21.50
N VAL A 79 -30.88 9.21 22.32
CA VAL A 79 -29.49 9.71 22.26
C VAL A 79 -28.46 8.59 22.45
N VAL A 80 -27.33 8.69 21.76
CA VAL A 80 -26.14 7.85 22.04
C VAL A 80 -25.18 8.62 22.95
N VAL A 81 -24.82 8.04 24.09
CA VAL A 81 -24.01 8.72 25.12
C VAL A 81 -22.65 8.04 25.30
N LEU A 82 -21.58 8.79 25.08
CA LEU A 82 -20.20 8.41 25.40
C LEU A 82 -19.74 9.20 26.63
N ASP A 83 -19.73 8.53 27.78
CA ASP A 83 -19.21 9.04 29.04
C ASP A 83 -17.71 8.73 29.17
N VAL A 84 -16.89 9.77 29.01
CA VAL A 84 -15.43 9.71 29.11
C VAL A 84 -14.95 10.04 30.54
N GLY A 85 -15.82 10.59 31.38
CA GLY A 85 -15.49 11.04 32.71
C GLY A 85 -14.98 9.93 33.61
N ILE A 86 -13.89 10.18 34.35
CA ILE A 86 -13.39 9.27 35.38
C ILE A 86 -13.20 10.08 36.66
N ASN A 87 -14.21 10.03 37.53
CA ASN A 87 -14.21 10.74 38.80
C ASN A 87 -14.12 9.74 39.96
N ARG A 88 -13.23 9.98 40.92
CA ARG A 88 -13.14 9.18 42.16
C ARG A 88 -14.09 9.75 43.19
N VAL A 89 -15.13 9.00 43.53
CA VAL A 89 -16.13 9.40 44.54
C VAL A 89 -15.92 8.53 45.79
N PRO A 90 -15.77 9.12 47.00
CA PRO A 90 -15.63 8.37 48.23
C PRO A 90 -16.73 7.33 48.40
N ASP A 91 -16.34 6.10 48.75
CA ASP A 91 -17.23 4.96 48.95
C ASP A 91 -16.57 3.97 49.90
N ALA A 92 -16.98 4.00 51.17
CA ALA A 92 -16.44 3.16 52.22
C ALA A 92 -16.73 1.67 52.02
N THR A 93 -17.68 1.30 51.16
CA THR A 93 -18.01 -0.11 50.85
C THR A 93 -17.00 -0.75 49.90
N ARG A 94 -16.16 0.06 49.24
CA ARG A 94 -15.15 -0.41 48.28
C ARG A 94 -13.79 -0.54 48.96
N LYS A 95 -13.05 -1.59 48.62
CA LYS A 95 -11.69 -1.85 49.14
C LYS A 95 -10.72 -0.67 48.97
N ARG A 96 -10.89 0.14 47.92
CA ARG A 96 -10.04 1.31 47.62
C ARG A 96 -10.52 2.60 48.30
N GLY A 97 -11.62 2.58 49.04
CA GLY A 97 -12.24 3.76 49.67
C GLY A 97 -12.96 4.70 48.70
N TYR A 98 -13.04 4.35 47.41
CA TYR A 98 -13.75 5.11 46.40
C TYR A 98 -14.33 4.20 45.31
N ARG A 99 -15.36 4.70 44.63
CA ARG A 99 -15.88 4.16 43.38
C ARG A 99 -15.57 5.11 42.23
N LEU A 100 -15.49 4.57 41.02
CA LEU A 100 -15.40 5.39 39.81
C LEU A 100 -16.81 5.80 39.39
N GLN A 101 -16.96 7.07 39.01
CA GLN A 101 -18.21 7.65 38.54
C GLN A 101 -17.93 8.49 37.29
N GLY A 102 -18.76 8.30 36.28
CA GLY A 102 -18.70 9.07 35.04
C GLY A 102 -19.24 10.49 35.19
N ASP A 103 -19.11 11.27 34.13
CA ASP A 103 -19.67 12.62 34.07
C ASP A 103 -21.19 12.60 33.90
N VAL A 104 -21.76 11.47 33.50
CA VAL A 104 -23.18 11.26 33.29
C VAL A 104 -23.79 10.48 34.45
N GLU A 105 -24.97 10.92 34.89
CA GLU A 105 -25.79 10.17 35.83
C GLU A 105 -26.41 8.95 35.14
N PHE A 106 -25.66 7.85 35.11
CA PHE A 106 -25.96 6.66 34.29
C PHE A 106 -27.40 6.14 34.45
N GLY A 107 -27.93 6.09 35.67
CA GLY A 107 -29.27 5.53 35.93
C GLY A 107 -30.39 6.29 35.23
N SER A 108 -30.39 7.63 35.31
CA SER A 108 -31.40 8.46 34.64
C SER A 108 -31.14 8.58 33.14
N ALA A 109 -29.89 8.65 32.72
CA ALA A 109 -29.51 8.72 31.31
C ALA A 109 -29.82 7.44 30.53
N ALA A 110 -29.62 6.25 31.12
CA ALA A 110 -29.87 4.96 30.48
C ALA A 110 -31.36 4.75 30.15
N GLN A 111 -32.28 5.44 30.83
CA GLN A 111 -33.71 5.40 30.50
C GLN A 111 -34.06 6.19 29.23
N LYS A 112 -33.18 7.10 28.80
CA LYS A 112 -33.35 7.93 27.60
C LYS A 112 -32.49 7.46 26.44
N ALA A 113 -31.27 7.01 26.73
CA ALA A 113 -30.28 6.68 25.72
C ALA A 113 -30.62 5.39 24.96
N SER A 114 -30.37 5.38 23.64
CA SER A 114 -30.37 4.14 22.85
C SER A 114 -29.12 3.29 23.13
N LEU A 115 -27.99 3.97 23.35
CA LEU A 115 -26.72 3.37 23.76
C LEU A 115 -26.03 4.30 24.75
N ILE A 116 -25.43 3.75 25.80
CA ILE A 116 -24.68 4.52 26.80
C ILE A 116 -23.46 3.73 27.29
N THR A 117 -22.32 4.40 27.43
CA THR A 117 -21.12 3.77 27.99
C THR A 117 -21.13 3.83 29.52
N PRO A 118 -20.92 2.71 30.24
CA PRO A 118 -20.82 2.74 31.69
C PRO A 118 -19.47 3.28 32.16
N VAL A 119 -19.42 3.77 33.39
CA VAL A 119 -18.18 4.09 34.09
C VAL A 119 -18.17 3.38 35.44
N PRO A 120 -17.20 2.46 35.70
CA PRO A 120 -16.14 2.00 34.79
C PRO A 120 -16.65 1.06 33.69
N GLY A 121 -15.77 0.70 32.75
CA GLY A 121 -16.04 -0.33 31.73
C GLY A 121 -16.39 0.19 30.34
N GLY A 122 -16.58 1.49 30.18
CA GLY A 122 -16.84 2.15 28.90
C GLY A 122 -15.57 2.60 28.18
N VAL A 123 -15.31 3.92 28.19
CA VAL A 123 -14.25 4.53 27.36
C VAL A 123 -12.83 4.19 27.85
N GLY A 124 -12.62 3.99 29.16
CA GLY A 124 -11.28 3.78 29.74
C GLY A 124 -10.48 2.63 29.11
N PRO A 125 -11.00 1.38 29.03
CA PRO A 125 -10.31 0.27 28.37
C PRO A 125 -10.00 0.54 26.88
N MET A 126 -10.89 1.27 26.19
CA MET A 126 -10.67 1.64 24.78
C MET A 126 -9.49 2.58 24.61
N THR A 127 -9.19 3.46 25.59
CA THR A 127 -8.03 4.35 25.54
C THR A 127 -6.72 3.56 25.43
N VAL A 128 -6.57 2.48 26.20
CA VAL A 128 -5.37 1.62 26.15
C VAL A 128 -5.31 0.88 24.81
N ALA A 129 -6.44 0.31 24.35
CA ALA A 129 -6.49 -0.38 23.07
C ALA A 129 -6.13 0.54 21.89
N MET A 130 -6.58 1.81 21.90
CA MET A 130 -6.25 2.78 20.86
C MET A 130 -4.79 3.25 20.91
N LEU A 131 -4.18 3.35 22.09
CA LEU A 131 -2.74 3.59 22.21
C LEU A 131 -1.97 2.47 21.52
N LEU A 132 -2.26 1.21 21.86
CA LEU A 132 -1.60 0.05 21.25
C LEU A 132 -1.82 -0.01 19.74
N LYS A 133 -3.04 0.26 19.27
CA LYS A 133 -3.35 0.33 17.83
C LYS A 133 -2.47 1.37 17.12
N ASN A 134 -2.33 2.56 17.71
CA ASN A 134 -1.49 3.61 17.15
C ASN A 134 0.00 3.23 17.18
N THR A 135 0.46 2.54 18.23
CA THR A 135 1.84 2.03 18.32
C THR A 135 2.13 0.99 17.24
N VAL A 136 1.20 0.06 16.99
CA VAL A 136 1.34 -0.94 15.93
C VAL A 136 1.39 -0.27 14.56
N ALA A 137 0.46 0.66 14.27
CA ALA A 137 0.47 1.37 13.00
C ALA A 137 1.77 2.15 12.75
N LEU A 138 2.34 2.77 13.81
CA LEU A 138 3.64 3.43 13.68
C LEU A 138 4.77 2.42 13.42
N ALA A 139 4.76 1.28 14.12
CA ALA A 139 5.77 0.24 13.93
C ALA A 139 5.74 -0.35 12.51
N GLU A 140 4.55 -0.53 11.93
CA GLU A 140 4.38 -0.97 10.54
C GLU A 140 4.99 0.04 9.54
N VAL A 141 4.73 1.34 9.73
CA VAL A 141 5.32 2.40 8.89
C VAL A 141 6.85 2.40 9.01
N MET A 142 7.38 2.33 10.23
CA MET A 142 8.83 2.30 10.45
C MET A 142 9.48 1.05 9.85
N LEU A 143 8.80 -0.10 9.95
CA LEU A 143 9.28 -1.35 9.37
C LEU A 143 9.32 -1.26 7.84
N HIS A 144 8.27 -0.71 7.23
CA HIS A 144 8.22 -0.52 5.78
C HIS A 144 9.36 0.36 5.28
N GLN A 145 9.62 1.50 5.93
CA GLN A 145 10.76 2.36 5.61
C GLN A 145 12.10 1.63 5.76
N LYS A 146 12.28 0.89 6.86
CA LYS A 146 13.52 0.12 7.09
C LYS A 146 13.70 -0.98 6.04
N PHE A 147 12.62 -1.62 5.61
CA PHE A 147 12.65 -2.62 4.53
C PHE A 147 13.06 -1.99 3.20
N GLU A 148 12.52 -0.82 2.83
CA GLU A 148 12.91 -0.12 1.60
C GLU A 148 14.38 0.27 1.61
N MET A 149 14.87 0.81 2.73
CA MET A 149 16.30 1.13 2.89
C MET A 149 17.18 -0.12 2.78
N ALA A 150 16.77 -1.22 3.40
CA ALA A 150 17.49 -2.49 3.33
C ALA A 150 17.50 -3.05 1.89
N ALA A 151 16.39 -2.94 1.16
CA ALA A 151 16.32 -3.35 -0.24
C ALA A 151 17.24 -2.51 -1.14
N ALA A 152 17.25 -1.19 -0.96
CA ALA A 152 18.16 -0.30 -1.68
C ALA A 152 19.63 -0.61 -1.38
N TRP A 153 19.98 -0.85 -0.12
CA TRP A 153 21.34 -1.21 0.27
C TRP A 153 21.80 -2.51 -0.41
N VAL A 154 20.94 -3.53 -0.44
CA VAL A 154 21.25 -4.81 -1.10
C VAL A 154 21.38 -4.64 -2.62
N SER A 155 20.60 -3.76 -3.25
CA SER A 155 20.78 -3.43 -4.67
C SER A 155 22.18 -2.90 -4.97
N GLU A 156 22.72 -2.06 -4.09
CA GLU A 156 24.01 -1.38 -4.29
C GLU A 156 25.22 -2.24 -3.87
N HIS A 157 25.08 -3.02 -2.80
CA HIS A 157 26.19 -3.71 -2.13
C HIS A 157 26.08 -5.24 -2.16
N GLY A 158 24.98 -5.77 -2.71
CA GLY A 158 24.63 -7.19 -2.64
C GLY A 158 25.53 -8.13 -3.43
N SER A 159 26.39 -7.62 -4.33
CA SER A 159 27.33 -8.42 -5.12
C SER A 159 28.34 -9.20 -4.26
N GLY A 160 28.61 -8.74 -3.03
CA GLY A 160 29.48 -9.41 -2.06
C GLY A 160 28.80 -10.53 -1.26
N LEU A 161 27.49 -10.71 -1.39
CA LEU A 161 26.74 -11.71 -0.61
C LEU A 161 26.95 -13.13 -1.13
N SER A 162 26.99 -14.10 -0.22
CA SER A 162 26.99 -15.51 -0.59
C SER A 162 25.71 -15.88 -1.35
N THR A 163 25.79 -16.87 -2.24
CA THR A 163 24.62 -17.37 -3.00
C THR A 163 23.46 -17.78 -2.09
N SER A 164 23.75 -18.40 -0.94
CA SER A 164 22.73 -18.77 0.05
C SER A 164 22.05 -17.55 0.67
N ALA A 165 22.83 -16.51 1.01
CA ALA A 165 22.29 -15.27 1.56
C ALA A 165 21.43 -14.53 0.53
N ALA A 166 21.88 -14.46 -0.73
CA ALA A 166 21.13 -13.86 -1.82
C ALA A 166 19.79 -14.58 -2.07
N LEU A 167 19.77 -15.92 -2.05
CA LEU A 167 18.52 -16.67 -2.22
C LEU A 167 17.55 -16.50 -1.05
N GLU A 168 18.03 -16.44 0.19
CA GLU A 168 17.16 -16.21 1.35
C GLU A 168 16.57 -14.80 1.35
N LEU A 169 17.41 -13.79 1.10
CA LEU A 169 16.92 -12.41 0.97
C LEU A 169 15.92 -12.30 -0.18
N TYR A 170 16.12 -13.04 -1.28
CA TYR A 170 15.20 -13.02 -2.44
C TYR A 170 13.83 -13.51 -2.03
N ALA A 171 13.80 -14.64 -1.33
CA ALA A 171 12.58 -15.27 -0.84
C ALA A 171 11.75 -14.30 0.01
N TRP A 172 12.39 -13.66 1.00
CA TRP A 172 11.71 -12.72 1.89
C TRP A 172 11.26 -11.45 1.16
N TYR A 173 12.07 -10.93 0.24
CA TYR A 173 11.70 -9.77 -0.58
C TYR A 173 10.47 -10.07 -1.44
N LYS A 174 10.45 -11.23 -2.10
CA LYS A 174 9.31 -11.64 -2.94
C LYS A 174 8.06 -11.90 -2.12
N GLN A 175 8.16 -12.54 -0.96
CA GLN A 175 7.00 -12.71 -0.07
C GLN A 175 6.46 -11.36 0.42
N ALA A 176 7.35 -10.41 0.73
CA ALA A 176 6.95 -9.08 1.20
C ALA A 176 6.30 -8.20 0.11
N THR A 177 6.65 -8.40 -1.16
CA THR A 177 6.21 -7.54 -2.28
C THR A 177 5.10 -8.15 -3.12
N CYS A 178 5.15 -9.46 -3.33
CA CYS A 178 4.23 -10.19 -4.20
C CYS A 178 3.29 -11.14 -3.43
N GLY A 179 3.55 -11.38 -2.14
CA GLY A 179 2.78 -12.33 -1.34
C GLY A 179 3.16 -13.77 -1.67
N ASP A 180 2.16 -14.67 -1.68
CA ASP A 180 2.40 -16.09 -1.95
C ASP A 180 2.79 -16.35 -3.41
N CYS A 181 3.67 -17.34 -3.61
CA CYS A 181 4.06 -17.81 -4.94
C CYS A 181 2.82 -18.25 -5.74
N GLN A 182 2.60 -17.63 -6.89
CA GLN A 182 1.57 -18.03 -7.85
C GLN A 182 2.25 -18.64 -9.07
N GLY A 183 1.78 -19.80 -9.53
CA GLY A 183 2.28 -20.48 -10.72
C GLY A 183 3.13 -21.73 -10.46
N SER A 184 3.74 -22.24 -11.53
CA SER A 184 4.62 -23.43 -11.54
C SER A 184 6.11 -23.05 -11.52
N GLN A 185 6.96 -23.97 -11.05
CA GLN A 185 8.40 -23.77 -10.94
C GLN A 185 9.05 -23.39 -12.29
N PRO A 186 9.93 -22.37 -12.34
CA PRO A 186 10.67 -21.99 -13.54
C PRO A 186 11.60 -23.10 -14.04
N PHE A 187 11.83 -23.17 -15.36
CA PHE A 187 12.64 -24.22 -16.00
C PHE A 187 14.15 -23.99 -15.90
N SER A 188 14.61 -22.75 -15.73
CA SER A 188 16.04 -22.44 -15.62
C SER A 188 16.58 -22.83 -14.23
N MET A 189 17.83 -23.29 -14.17
CA MET A 189 18.45 -23.70 -12.89
C MET A 189 18.48 -22.57 -11.86
N GLN A 190 18.71 -21.33 -12.30
CA GLN A 190 18.70 -20.14 -11.44
C GLN A 190 17.27 -19.74 -11.03
N GLY A 191 16.31 -19.83 -11.94
CA GLY A 191 14.89 -19.58 -11.65
C GLY A 191 14.31 -20.60 -10.68
N ALA A 192 14.65 -21.88 -10.85
CA ALA A 192 14.28 -22.97 -9.97
C ALA A 192 14.78 -22.74 -8.54
N ALA A 193 16.05 -22.34 -8.36
CA ALA A 193 16.62 -22.05 -7.04
C ALA A 193 15.93 -20.85 -6.35
N LYS A 194 15.63 -19.78 -7.09
CA LYS A 194 14.89 -18.61 -6.61
C LYS A 194 13.46 -18.99 -6.21
N TRP A 195 12.80 -19.80 -7.03
CA TRP A 195 11.46 -20.32 -6.77
C TRP A 195 11.41 -21.19 -5.52
N ASP A 196 12.35 -22.13 -5.39
CA ASP A 196 12.44 -23.01 -4.23
C ASP A 196 12.66 -22.21 -2.94
N ALA A 197 13.51 -21.18 -2.99
CA ALA A 197 13.73 -20.29 -1.86
C ALA A 197 12.45 -19.52 -1.48
N TRP A 198 11.75 -18.90 -2.43
CA TRP A 198 10.51 -18.17 -2.15
C TRP A 198 9.39 -19.09 -1.65
N ASN A 199 9.24 -20.29 -2.23
CA ASN A 199 8.24 -21.26 -1.81
C ASN A 199 8.46 -21.77 -0.37
N GLN A 200 9.67 -21.70 0.18
CA GLN A 200 9.94 -22.06 1.59
C GLN A 200 9.32 -21.07 2.60
N VAL A 201 9.09 -19.82 2.20
CA VAL A 201 8.58 -18.74 3.05
C VAL A 201 7.14 -18.33 2.73
N ARG A 202 6.41 -19.21 2.04
CA ARG A 202 4.99 -19.03 1.71
C ARG A 202 4.11 -18.90 2.96
N GLY A 203 3.01 -18.16 2.83
CA GLY A 203 1.98 -18.01 3.85
C GLY A 203 2.32 -17.03 4.98
N TYR A 204 3.48 -16.36 4.90
CA TYR A 204 3.81 -15.28 5.82
C TYR A 204 3.17 -13.97 5.35
N GLU A 205 2.56 -13.25 6.29
CA GLU A 205 2.05 -11.90 6.07
C GLU A 205 3.18 -10.94 5.64
N LYS A 206 2.80 -9.92 4.87
CA LYS A 206 3.72 -8.91 4.32
C LYS A 206 4.68 -8.36 5.37
N GLU A 207 4.17 -7.91 6.51
CA GLU A 207 4.96 -7.31 7.58
C GLU A 207 5.95 -8.31 8.20
N VAL A 208 5.57 -9.59 8.27
CA VAL A 208 6.46 -10.63 8.78
C VAL A 208 7.59 -10.90 7.80
N ALA A 209 7.29 -10.95 6.50
CA ALA A 209 8.29 -11.10 5.45
C ALA A 209 9.24 -9.90 5.39
N GLN A 210 8.74 -8.66 5.54
CA GLN A 210 9.57 -7.46 5.62
C GLN A 210 10.52 -7.51 6.82
N LEU A 211 10.02 -7.91 8.00
CA LEU A 211 10.85 -8.05 9.18
C LEU A 211 11.91 -9.15 9.03
N ALA A 212 11.54 -10.28 8.41
CA ALA A 212 12.46 -11.38 8.15
C ALA A 212 13.55 -10.98 7.15
N TYR A 213 13.21 -10.25 6.09
CA TYR A 213 14.16 -9.68 5.14
C TYR A 213 15.20 -8.81 5.85
N VAL A 214 14.73 -7.84 6.64
CA VAL A 214 15.61 -6.92 7.39
C VAL A 214 16.53 -7.70 8.33
N LYS A 215 16.00 -8.67 9.07
CA LYS A 215 16.81 -9.50 10.00
C LYS A 215 17.82 -10.39 9.28
N ALA A 216 17.44 -10.99 8.16
CA ALA A 216 18.36 -11.77 7.34
C ALA A 216 19.53 -10.89 6.86
N LEU A 217 19.23 -9.66 6.45
CA LEU A 217 20.28 -8.72 6.05
C LEU A 217 21.19 -8.35 7.22
N GLU A 218 20.64 -8.09 8.42
CA GLU A 218 21.43 -7.81 9.64
C GLU A 218 22.37 -8.96 10.00
N GLN A 219 21.96 -10.20 9.71
CA GLN A 219 22.78 -11.38 9.94
C GLN A 219 23.90 -11.51 8.90
N TYR A 220 23.62 -11.26 7.63
CA TYR A 220 24.58 -11.48 6.54
C TYR A 220 25.52 -10.31 6.30
N ALA A 221 25.08 -9.09 6.60
CA ALA A 221 25.84 -7.86 6.36
C ALA A 221 25.71 -6.86 7.53
N PRO A 222 26.13 -7.18 8.77
CA PRO A 222 25.95 -6.31 9.93
C PRO A 222 26.38 -4.84 9.72
N GLU A 223 27.34 -4.61 8.83
CA GLU A 223 27.82 -3.31 8.40
C GLU A 223 26.71 -2.37 7.90
N TRP A 224 25.63 -2.89 7.30
CA TRP A 224 24.49 -2.11 6.80
C TRP A 224 23.79 -1.33 7.92
N THR A 225 23.85 -1.85 9.16
CA THR A 225 23.29 -1.18 10.35
C THR A 225 24.26 -0.20 11.00
N SER A 226 25.57 -0.37 10.76
CA SER A 226 26.63 0.42 11.38
C SER A 226 27.07 1.62 10.53
N GLY A 227 26.75 1.63 9.23
CA GLY A 227 26.82 2.79 8.36
C GLY A 227 25.66 3.74 8.68
N GLY A 228 25.98 4.87 9.30
CA GLY A 228 25.00 5.84 9.79
C GLY A 228 24.06 6.38 8.72
N ALA A 229 23.01 7.04 9.23
CA ALA A 229 22.14 7.91 8.44
C ALA A 229 22.92 8.73 7.40
N LEU A 230 22.47 8.66 6.14
CA LEU A 230 22.61 9.68 5.10
C LEU A 230 24.00 10.32 4.96
N GLU A 231 24.84 9.77 4.10
CA GLU A 231 25.78 10.59 3.33
C GLU A 231 25.60 10.28 1.84
N GLU A 232 25.07 11.26 1.11
CA GLU A 232 25.11 11.34 -0.36
C GLU A 232 26.57 11.39 -0.81
N THR A 233 27.13 10.32 -1.36
CA THR A 233 28.30 10.45 -2.25
C THR A 233 28.25 9.42 -3.37
N GLY A 234 28.22 9.92 -4.60
CA GLY A 234 28.37 9.11 -5.80
C GLY A 234 29.83 8.71 -6.03
N ALA A 235 30.03 7.47 -6.45
CA ALA A 235 31.05 7.05 -7.40
C ALA A 235 30.80 5.59 -7.80
N SER A 236 30.77 5.34 -9.11
CA SER A 236 30.74 4.00 -9.72
C SER A 236 32.12 3.33 -9.65
N PRO A 237 32.18 1.98 -9.59
CA PRO A 237 32.91 1.28 -10.64
C PRO A 237 32.21 0.02 -11.17
N ASP A 238 32.74 -0.41 -12.32
CA ASP A 238 32.26 -1.36 -13.32
C ASP A 238 32.33 -2.87 -12.92
N ARG A 239 31.34 -3.63 -13.41
CA ARG A 239 31.20 -5.07 -13.75
C ARG A 239 31.67 -6.21 -12.83
N GLY A 240 30.75 -7.18 -12.66
CA GLY A 240 31.03 -8.60 -12.41
C GLY A 240 29.75 -9.42 -12.16
N ASP A 241 29.55 -10.50 -12.93
CA ASP A 241 28.40 -11.42 -12.86
C ASP A 241 28.08 -11.88 -11.43
N GLY A 242 26.85 -11.60 -10.96
CA GLY A 242 26.38 -11.97 -9.63
C GLY A 242 24.92 -11.61 -9.44
N LEU A 243 24.16 -12.48 -8.76
CA LEU A 243 22.71 -12.41 -8.58
C LEU A 243 22.24 -11.02 -8.08
N SER A 244 21.66 -10.22 -8.99
CA SER A 244 21.03 -8.94 -8.67
C SER A 244 19.82 -9.14 -7.75
N MET A 245 19.78 -8.36 -6.67
CA MET A 245 18.81 -8.45 -5.59
C MET A 245 18.14 -7.10 -5.36
N GLY A 246 17.16 -6.83 -6.26
CA GLY A 246 16.23 -5.70 -6.28
C GLY A 246 16.78 -4.45 -6.99
N PRO A 247 16.02 -3.73 -7.85
CA PRO A 247 14.78 -4.11 -8.52
C PRO A 247 15.06 -4.90 -9.81
N ALA A 248 14.30 -5.99 -9.97
CA ALA A 248 13.78 -6.49 -11.24
C ALA A 248 12.50 -7.28 -10.91
N VAL A 249 11.40 -6.55 -10.76
CA VAL A 249 10.07 -7.08 -11.09
C VAL A 249 9.98 -6.94 -12.59
N SER A 250 9.62 -8.05 -13.25
CA SER A 250 9.84 -8.38 -14.67
C SER A 250 11.32 -8.36 -15.06
N THR A 251 11.70 -9.24 -15.99
CA THR A 251 12.98 -9.12 -16.70
C THR A 251 13.01 -7.88 -17.60
N LEU A 252 12.20 -6.85 -17.29
CA LEU A 252 12.09 -5.55 -17.95
C LEU A 252 11.42 -4.53 -17.04
N GLY A 253 12.23 -3.61 -16.52
CA GLY A 253 11.85 -2.20 -16.40
C GLY A 253 10.58 -1.84 -15.61
N CYS A 254 10.33 -2.41 -14.44
CA CYS A 254 9.60 -1.65 -13.43
C CYS A 254 10.53 -0.56 -12.86
N ILE A 255 10.42 0.63 -13.45
CA ILE A 255 11.15 1.86 -13.09
C ILE A 255 10.88 2.21 -11.62
N GLY A 256 11.89 2.03 -10.78
CA GLY A 256 11.97 2.73 -9.49
C GLY A 256 12.11 4.25 -9.72
N PRO A 257 11.89 5.11 -8.72
CA PRO A 257 12.09 6.55 -8.87
C PRO A 257 13.52 6.82 -9.35
N GLY A 258 13.65 7.18 -10.63
CA GLY A 258 14.90 7.13 -11.37
C GLY A 258 15.94 8.12 -10.88
N ASN A 259 17.19 7.71 -11.00
CA ASN A 259 18.33 8.60 -11.10
C ASN A 259 18.06 9.61 -12.24
N PRO A 260 18.17 10.93 -12.04
CA PRO A 260 17.92 11.94 -13.08
C PRO A 260 18.85 11.82 -14.31
N ALA A 261 19.84 10.92 -14.29
CA ALA A 261 20.73 10.63 -15.42
C ALA A 261 20.25 9.50 -16.36
N ASP A 262 19.23 8.71 -15.99
CA ASP A 262 18.73 7.57 -16.79
C ASP A 262 17.39 7.85 -17.50
N VAL A 263 16.91 9.09 -17.46
CA VAL A 263 15.67 9.47 -18.16
C VAL A 263 15.97 9.57 -19.65
N ASP A 264 15.30 8.75 -20.45
CA ASP A 264 15.30 8.91 -21.90
C ASP A 264 14.49 10.17 -22.25
N GLU A 265 15.19 11.30 -22.38
CA GLU A 265 14.59 12.59 -22.72
C GLU A 265 14.08 12.64 -24.17
N THR A 266 14.33 11.61 -24.99
CA THR A 266 13.82 11.58 -26.36
C THR A 266 12.29 11.52 -26.39
N PRO A 267 11.64 12.04 -27.46
CA PRO A 267 10.19 11.92 -27.62
C PRO A 267 9.68 10.46 -27.58
N ALA A 268 10.48 9.50 -28.07
CA ALA A 268 10.19 8.08 -28.01
C ALA A 268 10.28 7.55 -26.57
N GLY A 269 11.36 7.87 -25.85
CA GLY A 269 11.52 7.55 -24.43
C GLY A 269 10.41 8.11 -23.54
N GLN A 270 10.00 9.36 -23.76
CA GLN A 270 8.88 9.97 -23.03
C GLN A 270 7.54 9.28 -23.33
N LEU A 271 7.32 8.82 -24.57
CA LEU A 271 6.14 8.05 -24.93
C LEU A 271 6.16 6.66 -24.29
N CYS A 272 7.28 5.96 -24.37
CA CYS A 272 7.50 4.66 -23.72
C CYS A 272 7.29 4.74 -22.21
N GLN A 273 7.83 5.78 -21.55
CA GLN A 273 7.61 6.05 -20.13
C GLN A 273 6.12 6.25 -19.80
N LYS A 274 5.38 7.02 -20.61
CA LYS A 274 3.94 7.22 -20.38
C LYS A 274 3.15 5.94 -20.52
N ILE A 275 3.53 5.07 -21.46
CA ILE A 275 2.95 3.74 -21.59
C ILE A 275 3.31 2.90 -20.36
N ALA A 276 4.58 2.89 -19.95
CA ALA A 276 5.07 2.22 -18.75
C ALA A 276 4.30 2.64 -17.47
N ASP A 277 4.01 3.93 -17.33
CA ASP A 277 3.25 4.52 -16.21
C ASP A 277 1.74 4.23 -16.28
N GLY A 278 1.24 3.72 -17.42
CA GLY A 278 -0.19 3.45 -17.64
C GLY A 278 -1.02 4.68 -17.99
N ALA A 279 -0.40 5.76 -18.46
CA ALA A 279 -1.06 6.98 -18.92
C ALA A 279 -1.61 6.82 -20.35
N VAL A 280 -2.55 5.89 -20.55
CA VAL A 280 -3.09 5.48 -21.87
C VAL A 280 -3.65 6.66 -22.66
N GLU A 281 -4.47 7.51 -22.02
CA GLU A 281 -5.09 8.65 -22.70
C GLU A 281 -4.05 9.66 -23.21
N GLU A 282 -2.98 9.90 -22.43
CA GLU A 282 -1.91 10.83 -22.78
C GLU A 282 -1.02 10.27 -23.90
N ALA A 283 -0.66 8.98 -23.82
CA ALA A 283 0.10 8.30 -24.86
C ALA A 283 -0.69 8.26 -26.19
N CYS A 284 -2.00 7.97 -26.13
CA CYS A 284 -2.88 8.05 -27.30
C CYS A 284 -2.97 9.47 -27.87
N ALA A 285 -3.02 10.50 -27.02
CA ALA A 285 -3.01 11.90 -27.47
C ALA A 285 -1.71 12.27 -28.20
N LEU A 286 -0.57 11.85 -27.67
CA LEU A 286 0.75 12.06 -28.28
C LEU A 286 0.87 11.34 -29.62
N LEU A 287 0.43 10.10 -29.71
CA LEU A 287 0.47 9.32 -30.95
C LEU A 287 -0.46 9.87 -32.04
N ARG A 288 -1.60 10.46 -31.68
CA ARG A 288 -2.45 11.19 -32.66
C ARG A 288 -1.76 12.42 -33.22
N GLN A 289 -0.94 13.09 -32.42
CA GLN A 289 -0.19 14.27 -32.83
C GLN A 289 1.10 13.92 -33.59
N PHE A 290 1.77 12.84 -33.19
CA PHE A 290 3.05 12.38 -33.71
C PHE A 290 3.04 10.85 -33.98
N PRO A 291 2.37 10.38 -35.06
CA PRO A 291 2.22 8.95 -35.34
C PRO A 291 3.55 8.19 -35.55
N LYS A 292 4.60 8.91 -35.97
CA LYS A 292 5.93 8.34 -36.20
C LYS A 292 6.58 7.81 -34.93
N LEU A 293 6.21 8.32 -33.75
CA LEU A 293 6.76 7.85 -32.48
C LEU A 293 6.40 6.39 -32.19
N ALA A 294 5.36 5.84 -32.82
CA ALA A 294 4.96 4.44 -32.62
C ALA A 294 5.99 3.41 -33.13
N ILE A 295 6.90 3.83 -34.02
CA ILE A 295 7.96 3.00 -34.62
C ILE A 295 9.38 3.44 -34.21
N GLU A 296 9.48 4.48 -33.39
CA GLU A 296 10.76 4.90 -32.81
C GLU A 296 11.05 4.06 -31.57
N VAL A 297 12.33 3.76 -31.36
CA VAL A 297 12.81 2.99 -30.21
C VAL A 297 13.30 3.93 -29.13
N ASP A 298 13.13 3.54 -27.88
CA ASP A 298 13.80 4.18 -26.75
C ASP A 298 15.28 3.78 -26.66
N LYS A 299 15.95 4.29 -25.63
CA LYS A 299 17.35 3.98 -25.30
C LYS A 299 17.67 2.48 -25.13
N ASP A 300 16.66 1.64 -24.88
CA ASP A 300 16.80 0.20 -24.67
C ASP A 300 16.43 -0.59 -25.94
N GLY A 301 16.23 0.12 -27.07
CA GLY A 301 15.84 -0.47 -28.34
C GLY A 301 14.37 -0.89 -28.41
N MET A 302 13.56 -0.52 -27.41
CA MET A 302 12.16 -0.92 -27.34
C MET A 302 11.24 0.05 -28.08
N LEU A 303 10.38 -0.53 -28.92
CA LEU A 303 9.18 0.15 -29.41
C LEU A 303 8.14 0.35 -28.29
N PRO A 304 7.27 1.37 -28.42
CA PRO A 304 6.04 1.51 -27.61
C PRO A 304 5.21 0.23 -27.48
N LEU A 305 5.23 -0.62 -28.52
CA LEU A 305 4.53 -1.90 -28.53
C LEU A 305 5.10 -2.93 -27.54
N HIS A 306 6.40 -2.90 -27.23
CA HIS A 306 7.01 -3.76 -26.20
C HIS A 306 6.44 -3.42 -24.83
N TRP A 307 6.43 -2.13 -24.48
CA TRP A 307 5.87 -1.63 -23.22
C TRP A 307 4.37 -1.91 -23.08
N ALA A 308 3.60 -1.75 -24.15
CA ALA A 308 2.18 -2.10 -24.14
C ALA A 308 1.95 -3.61 -23.97
N ALA A 309 2.81 -4.43 -24.58
CA ALA A 309 2.77 -5.88 -24.47
C ALA A 309 3.15 -6.38 -23.08
N ASP A 310 4.19 -5.81 -22.49
CA ASP A 310 4.65 -6.12 -21.13
C ASP A 310 3.55 -5.87 -20.09
N ARG A 311 2.90 -4.72 -20.18
CA ARG A 311 1.82 -4.31 -19.28
C ARG A 311 0.53 -5.10 -19.46
N GLY A 312 0.38 -5.81 -20.56
CA GLY A 312 -0.89 -6.47 -20.91
C GLY A 312 -2.00 -5.47 -21.27
N ASP A 313 -1.66 -4.27 -21.71
CA ASP A 313 -2.62 -3.21 -21.99
C ASP A 313 -3.28 -3.39 -23.37
N VAL A 314 -4.39 -4.11 -23.38
CA VAL A 314 -5.13 -4.45 -24.61
C VAL A 314 -5.60 -3.20 -25.36
N GLU A 315 -5.97 -2.12 -24.65
CA GLU A 315 -6.44 -0.89 -25.30
C GLU A 315 -5.28 -0.19 -26.02
N MET A 316 -4.14 -0.05 -25.35
CA MET A 316 -2.94 0.52 -25.95
C MET A 316 -2.41 -0.31 -27.11
N VAL A 317 -2.41 -1.64 -26.99
CA VAL A 317 -1.97 -2.53 -28.08
C VAL A 317 -2.86 -2.39 -29.31
N ASN A 318 -4.19 -2.36 -29.16
CA ASN A 318 -5.10 -2.12 -30.28
C ASN A 318 -4.86 -0.76 -30.92
N PHE A 319 -4.68 0.28 -30.10
CA PHE A 319 -4.42 1.63 -30.59
C PHE A 319 -3.11 1.70 -31.40
N LEU A 320 -2.03 1.09 -30.90
CA LEU A 320 -0.75 1.03 -31.60
C LEU A 320 -0.83 0.24 -32.91
N LEU A 321 -1.58 -0.88 -32.94
CA LEU A 321 -1.77 -1.68 -34.14
C LEU A 321 -2.61 -0.97 -35.22
N ASP A 322 -3.42 0.02 -34.83
CA ASP A 322 -4.17 0.89 -35.75
C ASP A 322 -3.32 2.02 -36.35
N VAL A 323 -2.15 2.33 -35.76
CA VAL A 323 -1.22 3.31 -36.32
C VAL A 323 -0.56 2.74 -37.59
N PRO A 324 -0.49 3.52 -38.69
CA PRO A 324 0.22 3.10 -39.90
C PRO A 324 1.67 2.69 -39.60
N ASP A 325 2.21 1.75 -40.38
CA ASP A 325 3.60 1.26 -40.32
C ASP A 325 4.00 0.44 -39.07
N VAL A 326 3.22 0.45 -37.97
CA VAL A 326 3.50 -0.37 -36.77
C VAL A 326 3.43 -1.87 -37.08
N LYS A 327 2.47 -2.30 -37.90
CA LYS A 327 2.34 -3.72 -38.30
C LYS A 327 3.57 -4.28 -39.01
N ALA A 328 4.35 -3.44 -39.71
CA ALA A 328 5.60 -3.88 -40.34
C ALA A 328 6.73 -4.11 -39.32
N HIS A 329 6.58 -3.60 -38.09
CA HIS A 329 7.55 -3.66 -37.00
C HIS A 329 7.05 -4.47 -35.79
N ILE A 330 5.96 -5.22 -35.95
CA ILE A 330 5.32 -6.01 -34.87
C ILE A 330 6.25 -7.05 -34.24
N SER A 331 7.28 -7.47 -34.99
CA SER A 331 8.29 -8.46 -34.59
C SER A 331 9.70 -7.86 -34.49
N LYS A 332 9.80 -6.54 -34.34
CA LYS A 332 11.09 -5.87 -34.09
C LYS A 332 11.66 -6.38 -32.76
N GLN A 333 12.95 -6.72 -32.76
CA GLN A 333 13.68 -7.08 -31.55
C GLN A 333 14.28 -5.83 -30.90
N ASP A 334 14.27 -5.80 -29.58
CA ASP A 334 15.00 -4.84 -28.75
C ASP A 334 16.51 -5.18 -28.67
N GLU A 335 17.24 -4.50 -27.77
CA GLU A 335 18.67 -4.79 -27.56
C GLU A 335 18.95 -6.18 -26.95
N GLY A 336 17.98 -6.81 -26.29
CA GLY A 336 18.07 -8.18 -25.76
C GLY A 336 17.59 -9.26 -26.74
N GLY A 337 17.19 -8.87 -27.95
CA GLY A 337 16.62 -9.78 -28.94
C GLY A 337 15.14 -10.11 -28.71
N ASP A 338 14.49 -9.52 -27.70
CA ASP A 338 13.10 -9.81 -27.39
C ASP A 338 12.17 -8.99 -28.30
N THR A 339 11.14 -9.66 -28.83
CA THR A 339 10.06 -9.04 -29.63
C THR A 339 8.88 -8.68 -28.73
N PRO A 340 7.92 -7.83 -29.12
CA PRO A 340 6.73 -7.57 -28.29
C PRO A 340 5.94 -8.83 -27.90
N LEU A 341 5.98 -9.88 -28.73
CA LEU A 341 5.38 -11.17 -28.39
C LEU A 341 6.10 -11.92 -27.27
N HIS A 342 7.44 -11.79 -27.13
CA HIS A 342 8.19 -12.32 -25.99
C HIS A 342 7.66 -11.71 -24.70
N TYR A 343 7.52 -10.39 -24.66
CA TYR A 343 6.98 -9.65 -23.52
C TYR A 343 5.55 -10.06 -23.16
N ALA A 344 4.65 -10.15 -24.15
CA ALA A 344 3.28 -10.58 -23.89
C ALA A 344 3.21 -11.99 -23.29
N VAL A 345 4.13 -12.88 -23.69
CA VAL A 345 4.23 -14.26 -23.20
C VAL A 345 4.89 -14.31 -21.82
N MET A 346 5.99 -13.58 -21.61
CA MET A 346 6.73 -13.50 -20.34
C MET A 346 5.91 -12.87 -19.23
N SER A 347 5.04 -11.93 -19.57
CA SER A 347 4.11 -11.27 -18.65
C SER A 347 2.78 -12.00 -18.50
N GLU A 348 2.69 -13.24 -19.03
CA GLU A 348 1.54 -14.15 -18.93
C GLU A 348 0.20 -13.57 -19.45
N ASN A 349 0.29 -12.60 -20.37
CA ASN A 349 -0.87 -11.87 -20.90
C ASN A 349 -1.45 -12.56 -22.14
N GLU A 350 -2.21 -13.64 -21.93
CA GLU A 350 -2.80 -14.45 -23.00
C GLU A 350 -3.58 -13.63 -24.04
N THR A 351 -4.37 -12.66 -23.58
CA THR A 351 -5.20 -11.80 -24.45
C THR A 351 -4.33 -10.99 -25.42
N VAL A 352 -3.24 -10.40 -24.92
CA VAL A 352 -2.33 -9.60 -25.75
C VAL A 352 -1.48 -10.49 -26.65
N ALA A 353 -1.01 -11.63 -26.14
CA ALA A 353 -0.24 -12.59 -26.93
C ALA A 353 -1.05 -13.11 -28.13
N LYS A 354 -2.32 -13.49 -27.91
CA LYS A 354 -3.26 -13.85 -28.98
C LYS A 354 -3.52 -12.70 -29.94
N LEU A 355 -3.69 -11.48 -29.43
CA LEU A 355 -3.92 -10.30 -30.26
C LEU A 355 -2.73 -10.02 -31.19
N LEU A 356 -1.50 -10.12 -30.69
CA LEU A 356 -0.27 -9.94 -31.47
C LEU A 356 -0.11 -11.04 -32.54
N VAL A 357 -0.37 -12.30 -32.19
CA VAL A 357 -0.33 -13.43 -33.15
C VAL A 357 -1.40 -13.25 -34.23
N CYS A 358 -2.64 -12.93 -33.87
CA CYS A 358 -3.71 -12.63 -34.83
C CYS A 358 -3.40 -11.42 -35.72
N SER A 359 -2.52 -10.53 -35.25
CA SER A 359 -2.08 -9.34 -36.00
C SER A 359 -0.84 -9.58 -36.85
N GLY A 360 -0.27 -10.80 -36.84
CA GLY A 360 0.84 -11.21 -37.69
C GLY A 360 2.22 -11.21 -37.02
N ALA A 361 2.29 -11.22 -35.69
CA ALA A 361 3.56 -11.36 -34.97
C ALA A 361 4.19 -12.75 -35.22
N ASP A 362 5.46 -12.76 -35.61
CA ASP A 362 6.24 -13.98 -35.80
C ASP A 362 6.68 -14.55 -34.45
N ALA A 363 6.19 -15.76 -34.13
CA ALA A 363 6.49 -16.47 -32.90
C ALA A 363 7.74 -17.38 -33.00
N SER A 364 8.47 -17.33 -34.12
CA SER A 364 9.65 -18.17 -34.39
C SER A 364 10.98 -17.42 -34.27
N ILE A 365 10.96 -16.12 -33.97
CA ILE A 365 12.15 -15.29 -33.82
C ILE A 365 12.79 -15.58 -32.46
N PRO A 366 14.06 -16.02 -32.39
CA PRO A 366 14.75 -16.23 -31.13
C PRO A 366 15.34 -14.94 -30.56
N ASN A 367 15.26 -14.75 -29.25
CA ASN A 367 16.01 -13.71 -28.54
C ASN A 367 17.51 -14.06 -28.38
N GLU A 368 18.28 -13.21 -27.69
CA GLU A 368 19.72 -13.48 -27.46
C GLU A 368 19.99 -14.74 -26.63
N ALA A 369 19.02 -15.18 -25.82
CA ALA A 369 19.07 -16.45 -25.10
C ALA A 369 18.74 -17.67 -25.98
N GLY A 370 18.35 -17.45 -27.25
CA GLY A 370 17.97 -18.49 -28.20
C GLY A 370 16.55 -19.02 -28.01
N GLU A 371 15.72 -18.32 -27.23
CA GLU A 371 14.33 -18.72 -26.94
C GLU A 371 13.38 -18.03 -27.91
N THR A 372 12.44 -18.77 -28.48
CA THR A 372 11.36 -18.19 -29.31
C THR A 372 10.09 -17.91 -28.50
N PRO A 373 9.23 -16.97 -28.89
CA PRO A 373 7.96 -16.72 -28.19
C PRO A 373 7.06 -17.96 -28.17
N ALA A 374 7.09 -18.78 -29.21
CA ALA A 374 6.35 -20.04 -29.25
C ALA A 374 6.86 -21.07 -28.25
N GLU A 375 8.18 -21.15 -28.06
CA GLU A 375 8.79 -22.02 -27.05
C GLU A 375 8.48 -21.53 -25.64
N LEU A 376 8.58 -20.22 -25.40
CA LEU A 376 8.22 -19.58 -24.14
C LEU A 376 6.73 -19.79 -23.80
N ALA A 377 5.83 -19.65 -24.78
CA ALA A 377 4.40 -19.85 -24.55
C ALA A 377 4.05 -21.32 -24.28
N LYS A 378 4.69 -22.25 -25.00
CA LYS A 378 4.53 -23.69 -24.76
C LYS A 378 5.07 -24.08 -23.38
N ALA A 379 6.17 -23.47 -22.94
CA ALA A 379 6.71 -23.66 -21.60
C ALA A 379 5.78 -23.09 -20.52
N GLY A 380 5.15 -21.94 -20.77
CA GLY A 380 4.18 -21.29 -19.88
C GLY A 380 2.75 -21.85 -19.92
N GLY A 381 2.46 -22.88 -20.74
CA GLY A 381 1.11 -23.43 -20.89
C GLY A 381 0.12 -22.52 -21.62
N LEU A 382 0.61 -21.47 -22.30
CA LEU A 382 -0.17 -20.53 -23.11
C LEU A 382 -0.36 -21.07 -24.52
N ALA A 383 -1.61 -21.21 -24.95
CA ALA A 383 -1.94 -21.57 -26.33
C ALA A 383 -1.99 -20.30 -27.19
N LEU A 384 -0.94 -20.06 -27.97
CA LEU A 384 -0.87 -18.94 -28.93
C LEU A 384 -1.73 -19.16 -30.19
N GLY A 385 -2.24 -20.37 -30.40
CA GLY A 385 -3.10 -20.77 -31.51
C GLY A 385 -3.50 -22.23 -31.42
#